data_AF-A0A6P0GMN3-F1
#
_entry.id   AF-A0A6P0GMN3-F1
#
_cell.length_a   1.000
_cell.length_b   1.000
_cell.length_c   1.000
_cell.angle_alpha   90.00
_cell.angle_beta   90.00
_cell.angle_gamma   90.00
#
_symmetry.space_group_name_H-M   'P 1'
#
loop_
_entity.id
_entity.type
_entity.pdbx_description
1 polymer ?
#
loop_
_entity_poly.entity_id
_entity_poly.type
_entity_poly.pdbx_seq_one_letter_code
_entity_poly.pdbx_strand_id
1 'polypeptide(L)'
;MFGGLAFMVDERMVACVSGGGGALLVRVSRSRDAEYLEVAGARRAEMGKGRSMGEGWITVDEEALTDDGDLHFWIDAVLEYNAEKTARR
;
A
#
# COMPACT_ATOMS: atom_id res chain seq x y z
N MET A 1 7.66 8.53 11.32
CA MET A 1 8.24 7.51 10.43
C MET A 1 7.57 6.20 10.77
N PHE A 2 7.14 5.40 9.78
CA PHE A 2 6.33 4.18 9.98
C PHE A 2 7.02 3.08 10.81
N GLY A 3 8.29 3.28 11.17
CA GLY A 3 9.00 2.44 12.11
C GLY A 3 9.35 1.06 11.55
N GLY A 4 9.42 0.92 10.23
CA GLY A 4 9.70 -0.34 9.54
C GLY A 4 10.48 -0.16 8.24
N LEU A 5 10.39 -1.13 7.33
CA LEU A 5 11.15 -1.14 6.08
C LEU A 5 10.34 -0.49 4.96
N ALA A 6 10.86 0.59 4.37
CA ALA A 6 10.21 1.29 3.26
C ALA A 6 10.90 0.98 1.93
N PHE A 7 10.10 0.74 0.90
CA PHE A 7 10.53 0.50 -0.47
C PHE A 7 10.23 1.73 -1.31
N MET A 8 11.25 2.16 -2.07
CA MET A 8 11.22 3.39 -2.85
C MET A 8 11.39 3.07 -4.33
N VAL A 9 10.65 3.77 -5.19
CA VAL A 9 10.84 3.78 -6.65
C VAL A 9 10.80 5.24 -7.10
N ASP A 10 11.76 5.67 -7.93
CA ASP A 10 11.88 7.06 -8.37
C ASP A 10 11.82 8.07 -7.20
N GLU A 11 12.55 7.78 -6.10
CA GLU A 11 12.60 8.59 -4.88
C GLU A 11 11.24 8.74 -4.13
N ARG A 12 10.25 7.91 -4.47
CA ARG A 12 8.92 7.90 -3.84
C ARG A 12 8.66 6.59 -3.12
N MET A 13 8.07 6.67 -1.93
CA MET A 13 7.68 5.46 -1.20
C MET A 13 6.46 4.83 -1.84
N VAL A 14 6.59 3.57 -2.23
CA VAL A 14 5.53 2.77 -2.87
C VAL A 14 4.94 1.74 -1.92
N ALA A 15 5.77 1.18 -1.04
CA ALA A 15 5.34 0.21 -0.04
C ALA A 15 6.18 0.32 1.24
N CYS A 16 5.64 -0.16 2.35
CA CYS A 16 6.35 -0.25 3.63
C CYS A 16 5.82 -1.41 4.45
N VAL A 17 6.72 -2.17 5.07
CA VAL A 17 6.38 -3.20 6.07
C VAL A 17 6.57 -2.60 7.45
N SER A 18 5.60 -2.78 8.35
CA SER A 18 5.69 -2.29 9.74
C SER A 18 6.85 -2.95 10.49
N GLY A 19 7.46 -2.25 11.46
CA GLY A 19 8.63 -2.76 12.19
C GLY A 19 8.36 -3.96 13.11
N GLY A 20 7.09 -4.27 13.39
CA GLY A 20 6.69 -5.48 14.12
C GLY A 20 6.39 -6.67 13.21
N GLY A 21 6.47 -6.52 11.89
CA GLY A 21 5.85 -7.44 10.95
C GLY A 21 4.32 -7.35 10.99
N GLY A 22 3.65 -8.06 10.09
CA GLY A 22 2.20 -8.29 10.18
C GLY A 22 1.32 -7.40 9.30
N ALA A 23 1.86 -6.38 8.63
CA ALA A 23 1.09 -5.65 7.64
C ALA A 23 1.96 -4.94 6.59
N LEU A 24 1.46 -4.94 5.35
CA LEU A 24 2.00 -4.18 4.23
C LEU A 24 1.22 -2.87 4.08
N LEU A 25 1.90 -1.74 4.16
CA LEU A 25 1.37 -0.44 3.75
C LEU A 25 1.71 -0.21 2.29
N VAL A 26 0.72 0.08 1.46
CA VAL A 26 0.91 0.35 0.02
C VAL A 26 0.37 1.72 -0.38
N ARG A 27 1.01 2.29 -1.41
CA ARG A 27 0.61 3.55 -2.04
C ARG A 27 0.06 3.28 -3.45
N VAL A 28 -1.27 3.30 -3.58
CA VAL A 28 -2.00 2.95 -4.80
C VAL A 28 -2.74 4.15 -5.41
N SER A 29 -3.33 3.94 -6.60
CA SER A 29 -4.11 4.96 -7.27
C SER A 29 -5.37 5.31 -6.49
N ARG A 30 -5.66 6.62 -6.38
CA ARG A 30 -6.83 7.13 -5.66
C ARG A 30 -8.14 6.82 -6.39
N SER A 31 -8.11 6.71 -7.72
CA SER A 31 -9.31 6.41 -8.52
C SER A 31 -9.82 4.99 -8.32
N ARG A 32 -8.93 4.05 -7.99
CA ARG A 32 -9.24 2.63 -7.74
C ARG A 32 -9.28 2.28 -6.26
N ASP A 33 -9.26 3.30 -5.41
CA ASP A 33 -9.18 3.13 -3.97
C ASP A 33 -10.29 2.25 -3.39
N ALA A 34 -11.53 2.51 -3.81
CA ALA A 34 -12.70 1.74 -3.37
C ALA A 34 -12.57 0.26 -3.77
N GLU A 35 -12.07 -0.04 -4.98
CA GLU A 35 -11.83 -1.41 -5.45
C GLU A 35 -10.82 -2.13 -4.55
N TYR A 36 -9.74 -1.44 -4.16
CA TYR A 36 -8.73 -2.02 -3.27
C TYR A 36 -9.26 -2.26 -1.85
N LEU A 37 -10.22 -1.46 -1.37
CA LEU A 37 -10.85 -1.67 -0.07
C LEU A 37 -11.85 -2.85 -0.06
N GLU A 38 -12.24 -3.37 -1.23
CA GLU A 38 -13.07 -4.58 -1.33
C GLU A 38 -12.23 -5.86 -1.22
N VAL A 39 -10.90 -5.76 -1.34
CA VAL A 39 -10.00 -6.91 -1.18
C VAL A 39 -9.98 -7.34 0.29
N ALA A 40 -10.16 -8.65 0.54
CA ALA A 40 -10.15 -9.19 1.90
C ALA A 40 -8.82 -8.88 2.60
N GLY A 41 -8.89 -8.44 3.87
CA GLY A 41 -7.71 -8.02 4.64
C GLY A 41 -7.10 -6.67 4.24
N ALA A 42 -7.68 -5.97 3.26
CA ALA A 42 -7.32 -4.60 2.93
C ALA A 42 -8.18 -3.60 3.71
N ARG A 43 -7.55 -2.55 4.21
CA ARG A 43 -8.23 -1.46 4.91
C ARG A 43 -7.55 -0.13 4.68
N ARG A 44 -8.29 0.94 4.92
CA ARG A 44 -7.73 2.30 4.92
C ARG A 44 -6.59 2.38 5.92
N ALA A 45 -5.43 2.84 5.47
CA ALA A 45 -4.30 3.03 6.38
C ALA A 45 -4.56 4.18 7.35
N GLU A 46 -4.10 4.04 8.58
CA GLU A 46 -4.18 5.06 9.62
C GLU A 46 -2.78 5.49 10.09
N MET A 47 -2.62 6.78 10.40
CA MET A 47 -1.44 7.38 11.00
C MET A 47 -1.71 7.70 12.47
N GLY A 48 -1.53 6.69 13.32
CA GLY A 48 -1.93 6.74 14.73
C GLY A 48 -3.43 6.48 14.90
N LYS A 49 -3.89 6.48 16.15
CA LYS A 49 -5.23 6.00 16.51
C LYS A 49 -6.36 6.81 15.83
N GLY A 50 -7.09 6.19 14.90
CA GLY A 50 -8.30 6.74 14.28
C GLY A 50 -8.04 7.86 13.26
N ARG A 51 -6.79 8.06 12.84
CA ARG A 51 -6.42 9.11 11.88
C ARG A 51 -6.12 8.51 10.53
N SER A 52 -7.13 8.46 9.66
CA SER A 52 -6.96 8.01 8.27
C SER A 52 -5.85 8.78 7.55
N MET A 53 -5.02 8.07 6.79
CA MET A 53 -4.01 8.65 5.88
C MET A 53 -4.63 9.21 4.59
N GLY A 54 -5.92 8.94 4.35
CA GLY A 54 -6.65 9.34 3.15
C GLY A 54 -6.53 8.34 1.99
N GLU A 55 -7.14 8.70 0.86
CA GLU A 55 -7.19 7.87 -0.33
C GLU A 55 -5.81 7.54 -0.92
N GLY A 56 -5.71 6.35 -1.49
CA GLY A 56 -4.53 5.71 -2.03
C GLY A 56 -3.59 5.14 -0.98
N TRP A 57 -3.95 5.16 0.31
CA TRP A 57 -3.18 4.52 1.37
C TRP A 57 -3.96 3.33 1.92
N ILE A 58 -3.42 2.14 1.70
CA ILE A 58 -4.05 0.87 2.07
C ILE A 58 -3.08 0.09 2.96
N THR A 59 -3.59 -0.44 4.06
CA THR A 59 -2.90 -1.45 4.86
C THR A 59 -3.50 -2.80 4.50
N VAL A 60 -2.63 -3.76 4.19
CA VAL A 60 -2.97 -5.14 3.90
C VAL A 60 -2.45 -5.97 5.06
N ASP A 61 -3.36 -6.68 5.71
CA ASP A 61 -3.03 -7.56 6.83
C ASP A 61 -2.26 -8.80 6.32
N GLU A 62 -1.38 -9.36 7.16
CA GLU A 62 -0.53 -10.51 6.80
C GLU A 62 -1.35 -11.73 6.37
N GLU A 63 -2.51 -11.94 6.95
CA GLU A 63 -3.41 -13.05 6.60
C GLU A 63 -4.01 -12.94 5.19
N ALA A 64 -3.85 -11.79 4.53
CA ALA A 64 -4.23 -11.58 3.13
C ALA A 64 -3.02 -11.59 2.17
N LEU A 65 -1.83 -11.94 2.67
CA LEU A 65 -0.59 -12.06 1.90
C LEU A 65 -0.05 -13.48 2.03
N THR A 66 -0.89 -14.46 1.72
CA THR A 66 -0.61 -15.88 2.01
C THR A 66 0.21 -16.56 0.92
N ASP A 67 0.17 -16.03 -0.30
CA ASP A 67 0.98 -16.48 -1.41
C ASP A 67 1.61 -15.33 -2.23
N ASP A 68 2.52 -15.70 -3.12
CA ASP A 68 3.22 -14.74 -3.98
C ASP A 68 2.28 -13.99 -4.94
N GLY A 69 1.12 -14.56 -5.26
CA GLY A 69 0.10 -13.92 -6.11
C GLY A 69 -0.58 -12.77 -5.39
N ASP A 70 -0.96 -12.97 -4.13
CA ASP A 70 -1.50 -11.92 -3.26
C ASP A 70 -0.52 -10.75 -3.16
N LEU A 71 0.77 -11.05 -2.90
CA LEU A 71 1.80 -10.02 -2.82
C LEU A 71 2.00 -9.32 -4.18
N HIS A 72 2.11 -10.07 -5.28
CA HIS A 72 2.29 -9.49 -6.61
C HIS A 72 1.16 -8.54 -6.99
N PHE A 73 -0.10 -8.88 -6.69
CA PHE A 73 -1.24 -7.99 -6.95
C PHE A 73 -1.02 -6.60 -6.35
N TRP A 74 -0.57 -6.53 -5.10
CA TRP A 74 -0.31 -5.26 -4.43
C TRP A 74 0.94 -4.55 -4.96
N ILE A 75 1.99 -5.30 -5.31
CA ILE A 75 3.19 -4.74 -5.91
C ILE A 75 2.88 -4.13 -7.30
N ASP A 76 2.11 -4.81 -8.12
CA ASP A 76 1.68 -4.30 -9.42
C ASP A 76 0.84 -3.03 -9.26
N ALA A 77 -0.11 -3.02 -8.32
CA ALA A 77 -0.93 -1.85 -8.02
C ALA A 77 -0.11 -0.60 -7.63
N VAL A 78 0.96 -0.76 -6.84
CA VAL A 78 1.83 0.38 -6.47
C VAL A 78 2.73 0.82 -7.62
N LEU A 79 3.20 -0.12 -8.44
CA LEU A 79 4.03 0.18 -9.60
C LEU A 79 3.24 0.89 -10.70
N GLU A 80 2.00 0.46 -10.97
CA GLU A 80 1.06 1.14 -11.86
C GLU A 80 0.86 2.59 -11.42
N TYR A 81 0.56 2.81 -10.13
CA TYR A 81 0.40 4.16 -9.59
C TYR A 81 1.66 5.01 -9.75
N ASN A 82 2.83 4.45 -9.45
CA ASN A 82 4.09 5.18 -9.61
C ASN A 82 4.34 5.54 -11.08
N ALA A 83 4.12 4.61 -12.01
CA ALA A 83 4.25 4.84 -13.44
C ALA A 83 3.35 5.98 -13.93
N GLU A 84 2.07 6.00 -13.52
CA GLU A 84 1.19 7.11 -13.84
C GLU A 84 1.73 8.46 -13.31
N LYS A 85 2.33 8.48 -12.11
CA LYS A 85 2.89 9.70 -11.51
C LYS A 85 4.19 10.14 -12.16
N THR A 86 4.97 9.22 -12.69
CA THR A 86 6.20 9.52 -13.43
C THR A 86 5.88 10.00 -14.85
N ALA A 87 4.88 9.43 -15.54
CA ALA A 87 4.46 9.84 -16.88
C ALA A 87 3.81 11.25 -16.95
N ARG A 88 3.36 11.78 -15.82
CA ARG A 88 2.78 13.14 -15.70
C ARG A 88 3.82 14.23 -15.45
N ARG A 89 5.12 13.91 -15.51
CA ARG A 89 6.24 14.82 -15.28
C ARG A 89 6.90 15.21 -16.60
#